data_AF-A0A7S0RW88-F1
#
_entry.id   AF-A0A7S0RW88-F1
#
_cell.length_a   1.000
_cell.length_b   1.000
_cell.length_c   1.000
_cell.angle_alpha   90.00
_cell.angle_beta   90.00
_cell.angle_gamma   90.00
#
_symmetry.space_group_name_H-M   'P 1'
#
loop_
_entity.id
_entity.type
_entity.pdbx_description
1 polymer ?
#
loop_
_entity_poly.entity_id
_entity_poly.type
_entity_poly.pdbx_seq_one_letter_code
_entity_poly.pdbx_strand_id
1 'polypeptide(L)'
;PKKRGYGDLDLADCLKAFTETETLDGKNKYHCESCRAPQPSTKKLTIYRFPPVLILHLKRFESSTSSLTGRTTVHAKDNCLVRCATEALDLSPYCSTSARALAKDRPMVYDLFAVSNHSGSLHGGHYTAHAKCGQQWYSFNDSVVSPVSSSMVISREAYVLFYRRRTR
;
A
#
# COMPACT_ATOMS: atom_id res chain seq x y z
N PRO A 1 -0.75 -6.18 8.09
CA PRO A 1 -0.41 -6.81 9.38
C PRO A 1 -1.13 -6.12 10.56
N LYS A 2 -2.26 -6.67 11.03
CA LYS A 2 -2.99 -6.13 12.18
C LYS A 2 -2.46 -6.72 13.49
N LYS A 3 -1.28 -6.27 13.92
CA LYS A 3 -0.84 -6.45 15.32
C LYS A 3 -0.46 -5.08 15.86
N ARG A 4 -1.29 -4.55 16.77
CA ARG A 4 -0.96 -3.35 17.56
C ARG A 4 0.39 -3.57 18.23
N GLY A 5 1.35 -2.68 17.99
CA GLY A 5 2.66 -2.69 18.66
C GLY A 5 3.87 -3.17 17.85
N TYR A 6 3.74 -3.46 16.55
CA TYR A 6 4.93 -3.60 15.71
C TYR A 6 5.54 -2.21 15.43
N GLY A 7 6.86 -2.12 15.55
CA GLY A 7 7.63 -0.93 15.16
C GLY A 7 7.51 -0.62 13.66
N ASP A 8 8.37 0.26 13.18
CA ASP A 8 8.42 0.64 11.77
C ASP A 8 8.45 -0.60 10.84
N LEU A 9 7.65 -0.57 9.77
CA LEU A 9 7.46 -1.66 8.81
C LEU A 9 8.19 -1.38 7.50
N ASP A 10 8.44 -2.42 6.71
CA ASP A 10 8.85 -2.26 5.32
C ASP A 10 7.66 -2.46 4.37
N LEU A 11 7.67 -1.80 3.20
CA LEU A 11 6.66 -1.98 2.16
C LEU A 11 6.52 -3.46 1.75
N ALA A 12 7.62 -4.21 1.82
CA ALA A 12 7.64 -5.65 1.59
C ALA A 12 6.72 -6.42 2.55
N ASP A 13 6.62 -6.01 3.81
CA ASP A 13 5.70 -6.61 4.80
C ASP A 13 4.24 -6.36 4.41
N CYS A 14 3.95 -5.16 3.92
CA CYS A 14 2.61 -4.79 3.43
C CYS A 14 2.22 -5.62 2.20
N LEU A 15 3.12 -5.75 1.23
CA LEU A 15 2.89 -6.53 0.00
C LEU A 15 2.78 -8.03 0.30
N LYS A 16 3.58 -8.54 1.23
CA LYS A 16 3.47 -9.92 1.72
C LYS A 16 2.11 -10.15 2.37
N ALA A 17 1.69 -9.29 3.28
CA ALA A 17 0.38 -9.38 3.92
C ALA A 17 -0.78 -9.24 2.91
N PHE A 18 -0.62 -8.42 1.87
CA PHE A 18 -1.63 -8.28 0.80
C PHE A 18 -1.78 -9.54 -0.05
N THR A 19 -0.71 -10.31 -0.22
CA THR A 19 -0.68 -11.53 -1.05
C THR A 19 -0.71 -12.82 -0.24
N GLU A 20 -0.90 -12.73 1.06
CA GLU A 20 -1.05 -13.88 1.96
C GLU A 20 -2.39 -14.58 1.71
N THR A 21 -2.42 -15.90 1.89
CA THR A 21 -3.67 -16.67 1.83
C THR A 21 -4.48 -16.37 3.09
N GLU A 22 -5.69 -15.87 2.93
CA GLU A 22 -6.65 -15.64 4.01
C GLU A 22 -7.72 -16.74 4.04
N THR A 23 -8.15 -17.11 5.25
CA THR A 23 -9.29 -18.02 5.44
C THR A 23 -10.58 -17.21 5.56
N LEU A 24 -11.57 -17.58 4.75
CA LEU A 24 -12.92 -17.04 4.75
C LEU A 24 -13.82 -17.99 5.54
N ASP A 25 -14.17 -17.64 6.77
CA ASP A 25 -14.98 -18.45 7.67
C ASP A 25 -16.06 -17.63 8.38
N GLY A 26 -16.80 -18.24 9.31
CA GLY A 26 -17.84 -17.57 10.09
C GLY A 26 -18.89 -16.86 9.21
N LYS A 27 -18.98 -15.53 9.35
CA LYS A 27 -19.87 -14.66 8.56
C LYS A 27 -19.32 -14.31 7.18
N ASN A 28 -18.05 -14.59 6.90
CA ASN A 28 -17.35 -14.28 5.65
C ASN A 28 -17.23 -15.48 4.70
N LYS A 29 -17.92 -16.59 4.98
CA LYS A 29 -17.89 -17.81 4.15
C LYS A 29 -18.23 -17.50 2.69
N TYR A 30 -17.52 -18.15 1.78
CA TYR A 30 -17.78 -18.04 0.34
C TYR A 30 -18.92 -18.99 -0.08
N HIS A 31 -19.78 -18.55 -0.99
CA HIS A 31 -20.83 -19.40 -1.52
C HIS A 31 -20.26 -20.34 -2.59
N CYS A 32 -20.10 -21.62 -2.25
CA CYS A 32 -19.59 -22.63 -3.17
C CYS A 32 -20.68 -23.06 -4.15
N GLU A 33 -20.45 -22.88 -5.46
CA GLU A 33 -21.41 -23.26 -6.52
C GLU A 33 -21.67 -24.77 -6.57
N SER A 34 -20.66 -25.60 -6.30
CA SER A 34 -20.79 -27.06 -6.27
C SER A 34 -21.56 -27.56 -5.05
N CYS A 35 -21.33 -26.98 -3.87
CA CYS A 35 -22.04 -27.34 -2.64
C CYS A 35 -23.40 -26.66 -2.51
N ARG A 36 -23.65 -25.60 -3.31
CA ARG A 36 -24.82 -24.73 -3.25
C ARG A 36 -25.09 -24.16 -1.86
N ALA A 37 -24.01 -23.84 -1.12
CA ALA A 37 -24.10 -23.34 0.25
C ALA A 37 -22.84 -22.54 0.65
N PRO A 38 -22.91 -21.67 1.68
CA PRO A 38 -21.75 -21.01 2.25
C PRO A 38 -20.78 -22.01 2.90
N GLN A 39 -19.53 -22.01 2.45
CA GLN A 39 -18.47 -22.89 2.94
C GLN A 39 -17.28 -22.08 3.46
N PRO A 40 -16.57 -22.60 4.48
CA PRO A 40 -15.20 -22.15 4.74
C PRO A 40 -14.37 -22.29 3.47
N SER A 41 -13.57 -21.29 3.15
CA SER A 41 -12.77 -21.28 1.92
C SER A 41 -11.48 -20.53 2.14
N THR A 42 -10.51 -20.69 1.25
CA THR A 42 -9.31 -19.87 1.22
C THR A 42 -9.36 -18.89 0.06
N LYS A 43 -8.79 -17.71 0.26
CA LYS A 43 -8.67 -16.68 -0.77
C LYS A 43 -7.23 -16.16 -0.77
N LYS A 44 -6.69 -15.93 -1.96
CA LYS A 44 -5.36 -15.36 -2.14
C LYS A 44 -5.39 -14.35 -3.26
N LEU A 45 -4.86 -13.16 -3.01
CA LEU A 45 -4.64 -12.14 -4.03
C LEU A 45 -3.20 -12.24 -4.55
N THR A 46 -3.03 -12.04 -5.85
CA THR A 46 -1.71 -12.02 -6.50
C THR A 46 -1.70 -10.97 -7.61
N ILE A 47 -0.51 -10.49 -7.97
CA ILE A 47 -0.37 -9.53 -9.08
C ILE A 47 -0.35 -10.30 -10.41
N TYR A 48 -1.34 -10.03 -11.26
CA TYR A 48 -1.42 -10.66 -12.58
C TYR A 48 -0.77 -9.82 -13.70
N ARG A 49 -0.89 -8.48 -13.62
CA ARG A 49 -0.37 -7.53 -14.60
C ARG A 49 0.41 -6.42 -13.92
N PHE A 50 1.43 -5.93 -14.63
CA PHE A 50 2.39 -4.94 -14.14
C PHE A 50 2.27 -3.65 -14.98
N PRO A 51 1.56 -2.63 -14.47
CA PRO A 51 1.30 -1.41 -15.22
C PRO A 51 2.58 -0.56 -15.40
N PRO A 52 2.64 0.32 -16.40
CA PRO A 52 3.75 1.28 -16.54
C PRO A 52 3.88 2.22 -15.33
N VAL A 53 2.75 2.58 -14.72
CA VAL A 53 2.67 3.35 -13.47
C VAL A 53 1.88 2.55 -12.46
N LEU A 54 2.52 2.26 -11.32
CA LEU A 54 1.93 1.58 -10.18
C LEU A 54 1.61 2.61 -9.10
N ILE A 55 0.38 2.58 -8.61
CA ILE A 55 -0.07 3.41 -7.50
C ILE A 55 -0.31 2.50 -6.30
N LEU A 56 0.40 2.75 -5.21
CA LEU A 56 0.25 1.99 -3.95
C LEU A 56 -0.36 2.90 -2.89
N HIS A 57 -1.50 2.46 -2.35
CA HIS A 57 -2.19 3.15 -1.26
C HIS A 57 -1.92 2.45 0.08
N LEU A 58 -1.36 3.19 1.03
CA LEU A 58 -1.18 2.72 2.39
C LEU A 58 -2.48 2.93 3.17
N LYS A 59 -3.16 1.83 3.51
CA LYS A 59 -4.43 1.83 4.25
C LYS A 59 -4.22 2.21 5.73
N ARG A 60 -3.98 3.49 5.99
CA ARG A 60 -3.67 4.02 7.32
C ARG A 60 -4.87 4.24 8.23
N PHE A 61 -6.08 4.34 7.69
CA PHE A 61 -7.25 4.66 8.51
C PHE A 61 -8.02 3.40 8.88
N GLU A 62 -8.31 3.26 10.18
CA GLU A 62 -9.19 2.24 10.72
C GLU A 62 -10.34 2.90 11.49
N SER A 63 -11.55 2.37 11.27
CA SER A 63 -12.76 2.76 11.98
C SER A 63 -13.13 1.63 12.92
N SER A 64 -13.20 1.93 14.22
CA SER A 64 -13.66 0.99 15.24
C SER A 64 -14.90 1.54 15.92
N THR A 65 -15.96 0.75 16.00
CA THR A 65 -17.19 1.12 16.70
C THR A 65 -17.19 0.42 18.05
N SER A 66 -17.29 1.18 19.14
CA SER A 66 -17.36 0.61 20.49
C SER A 66 -18.70 -0.10 20.69
N SER A 67 -18.65 -1.42 20.89
CA SER A 67 -19.83 -2.25 21.16
C SER A 67 -20.54 -1.92 22.49
N LEU A 68 -19.87 -1.19 23.40
CA LEU A 68 -20.39 -0.85 24.73
C LEU A 68 -21.37 0.33 24.73
N THR A 69 -21.23 1.29 23.80
CA THR A 69 -22.10 2.48 23.75
C THR A 69 -22.86 2.62 22.43
N GLY A 70 -22.50 1.85 21.39
CA GLY A 70 -23.19 1.83 20.08
C GLY A 70 -23.25 3.17 19.34
N ARG A 71 -22.63 4.23 19.89
CA ARG A 71 -22.81 5.63 19.49
C ARG A 71 -21.51 6.36 19.15
N THR A 72 -20.35 5.73 19.34
CA THR A 72 -19.06 6.36 19.07
C THR A 72 -18.21 5.47 18.17
N THR A 73 -18.10 5.88 16.90
CA THR A 73 -17.10 5.36 15.96
C THR A 73 -15.82 6.16 16.14
N VAL A 74 -14.75 5.50 16.53
CA VAL A 74 -13.41 6.09 16.64
C VAL A 74 -12.67 5.82 15.36
N HIS A 75 -12.17 6.88 14.73
CA HIS A 75 -11.32 6.81 13.56
C HIS A 75 -9.87 7.07 13.98
N ALA A 76 -9.00 6.10 13.76
CA ALA A 76 -7.58 6.23 14.06
C ALA A 76 -6.77 6.18 12.77
N LYS A 77 -5.76 7.04 12.68
CA LYS A 77 -4.72 6.98 11.65
C LYS A 77 -3.51 6.24 12.21
N ASP A 78 -3.08 5.20 11.49
CA ASP A 78 -1.82 4.52 11.73
C ASP A 78 -0.66 5.37 11.20
N ASN A 79 0.11 5.91 12.14
CA ASN A 79 1.30 6.73 11.89
C ASN A 79 2.60 5.91 11.92
N CYS A 80 2.53 4.58 11.78
CA CYS A 80 3.71 3.74 11.59
C CYS A 80 4.49 4.16 10.34
N LEU A 81 5.82 4.26 10.45
CA LEU A 81 6.67 4.47 9.28
C LEU A 81 6.66 3.19 8.45
N VAL A 82 6.32 3.32 7.17
CA VAL A 82 6.47 2.24 6.19
C VAL A 82 7.66 2.60 5.31
N ARG A 83 8.81 1.98 5.53
CA ARG A 83 10.01 2.19 4.72
C ARG A 83 9.73 1.65 3.31
N CYS A 84 10.03 2.48 2.33
CA CYS A 84 9.78 2.17 0.93
C CYS A 84 11.08 2.36 0.14
N ALA A 85 11.41 1.41 -0.72
CA ALA A 85 12.52 1.56 -1.63
C ALA A 85 12.19 2.68 -2.64
N THR A 86 13.00 3.75 -2.68
CA THR A 86 12.82 4.82 -3.68
C THR A 86 13.25 4.36 -5.07
N GLU A 87 14.10 3.34 -5.14
CA GLU A 87 14.61 2.76 -6.39
C GLU A 87 14.56 1.24 -6.31
N ALA A 88 14.38 0.60 -7.46
CA ALA A 88 14.44 -0.84 -7.63
C ALA A 88 13.48 -1.66 -6.75
N LEU A 89 12.25 -1.20 -6.55
CA LEU A 89 11.19 -2.00 -5.92
C LEU A 89 10.86 -3.21 -6.81
N ASP A 90 11.25 -4.40 -6.40
CA ASP A 90 10.93 -5.65 -7.10
C ASP A 90 9.59 -6.23 -6.63
N LEU A 91 8.65 -6.38 -7.57
CA LEU A 91 7.35 -7.00 -7.34
C LEU A 91 7.26 -8.45 -7.77
N SER A 92 8.35 -9.03 -8.28
CA SER A 92 8.41 -10.44 -8.71
C SER A 92 7.92 -11.43 -7.64
N PRO A 93 8.18 -11.24 -6.31
CA PRO A 93 7.74 -12.20 -5.30
C PRO A 93 6.22 -12.27 -5.09
N TYR A 94 5.50 -11.23 -5.52
CA TYR A 94 4.06 -11.05 -5.27
C TYR A 94 3.20 -11.40 -6.49
N CYS A 95 3.83 -11.90 -7.56
CA CYS A 95 3.18 -12.20 -8.83
C CYS A 95 2.51 -13.58 -8.84
N SER A 96 1.47 -13.74 -9.67
CA SER A 96 0.90 -15.05 -9.96
C SER A 96 1.85 -15.90 -10.82
N THR A 97 1.73 -17.23 -10.74
CA THR A 97 2.47 -18.16 -11.61
C THR A 97 2.28 -17.83 -13.09
N SER A 98 1.05 -17.51 -13.49
CA SER A 98 0.71 -17.10 -14.85
C SER A 98 1.38 -15.77 -15.23
N ALA A 99 1.43 -14.80 -14.32
CA ALA A 99 2.11 -13.53 -14.57
C ALA A 99 3.61 -13.72 -14.81
N ARG A 100 4.25 -14.60 -14.04
CA ARG A 100 5.67 -14.94 -14.22
C ARG A 100 5.94 -15.55 -15.60
N ALA A 101 5.09 -16.49 -16.03
CA ALA A 101 5.19 -17.07 -17.37
C ALA A 101 4.99 -16.02 -18.49
N LEU A 102 4.06 -15.07 -18.29
CA LEU A 102 3.77 -14.00 -19.25
C LEU A 102 4.78 -12.85 -19.23
N ALA A 103 5.61 -12.76 -18.18
CA ALA A 103 6.56 -11.67 -18.04
C ALA A 103 7.59 -11.69 -19.19
N LYS A 104 7.97 -12.87 -19.72
CA LYS A 104 8.96 -13.04 -20.80
C LYS A 104 10.18 -12.11 -20.59
N ASP A 105 10.76 -12.18 -19.40
CA ASP A 105 11.89 -11.36 -18.92
C ASP A 105 11.65 -9.84 -18.81
N ARG A 106 10.41 -9.35 -18.94
CA ARG A 106 10.11 -7.93 -18.66
C ARG A 106 10.34 -7.63 -17.17
N PRO A 107 11.13 -6.60 -16.84
CA PRO A 107 11.45 -6.28 -15.44
C PRO A 107 10.17 -5.98 -14.66
N MET A 108 10.04 -6.55 -13.47
CA MET A 108 8.95 -6.29 -12.50
C MET A 108 9.40 -5.26 -11.46
N VAL A 109 10.32 -4.39 -11.88
CA VAL A 109 11.08 -3.47 -11.03
C VAL A 109 10.59 -2.05 -11.28
N TYR A 110 10.42 -1.28 -10.21
CA TYR A 110 9.87 0.06 -10.24
C TYR A 110 10.72 1.05 -9.45
N ASP A 111 10.69 2.32 -9.88
CA ASP A 111 11.29 3.44 -9.15
C ASP A 111 10.21 4.42 -8.71
N LEU A 112 10.33 4.90 -7.48
CA LEU A 112 9.44 5.91 -6.93
C LEU A 112 9.72 7.25 -7.61
N PHE A 113 8.66 7.93 -8.05
CA PHE A 113 8.78 9.27 -8.62
C PHE A 113 7.88 10.31 -7.96
N ALA A 114 6.87 9.88 -7.19
CA ALA A 114 6.09 10.79 -6.36
C ALA A 114 5.51 10.10 -5.12
N VAL A 115 5.23 10.91 -4.10
CA VAL A 115 4.55 10.53 -2.86
C VAL A 115 3.52 11.60 -2.55
N SER A 116 2.27 11.20 -2.33
CA SER A 116 1.29 12.02 -1.64
C SER A 116 1.38 11.74 -0.15
N ASN A 117 1.62 12.80 0.62
CA ASN A 117 1.69 12.78 2.07
C ASN A 117 0.38 13.29 2.66
N HIS A 118 -0.03 12.77 3.81
CA HIS A 118 -1.19 13.26 4.55
C HIS A 118 -0.84 13.38 6.02
N SER A 119 -0.89 14.60 6.58
CA SER A 119 -0.79 14.87 8.01
C SER A 119 -2.15 15.11 8.64
N GLY A 120 -2.29 14.83 9.94
CA GLY A 120 -3.57 14.98 10.65
C GLY A 120 -4.43 13.71 10.66
N SER A 121 -5.74 13.90 10.80
CA SER A 121 -6.74 12.86 11.07
C SER A 121 -7.66 12.61 9.87
N LEU A 122 -8.54 11.61 9.97
CA LEU A 122 -9.53 11.34 8.92
C LEU A 122 -10.48 12.51 8.66
N HIS A 123 -10.82 13.29 9.70
CA HIS A 123 -11.80 14.37 9.62
C HIS A 123 -11.20 15.74 9.29
N GLY A 124 -9.88 15.81 9.19
CA GLY A 124 -9.16 17.07 9.01
C GLY A 124 -7.67 16.83 9.06
N GLY A 125 -6.98 17.34 8.05
CA GLY A 125 -5.57 17.10 7.81
C GLY A 125 -5.05 17.99 6.69
N HIS A 126 -3.79 17.78 6.30
CA HIS A 126 -3.15 18.52 5.24
C HIS A 126 -2.44 17.57 4.28
N TYR A 127 -2.59 17.82 2.98
CA TYR A 127 -1.93 17.02 1.94
C TYR A 127 -0.78 17.80 1.33
N THR A 128 0.36 17.14 1.21
CA THR A 128 1.52 17.66 0.46
C THR A 128 2.02 16.60 -0.51
N ALA A 129 2.90 16.99 -1.43
CA ALA A 129 3.51 16.07 -2.37
C ALA A 129 5.03 16.15 -2.32
N HIS A 130 5.70 15.00 -2.38
CA HIS A 130 7.09 14.92 -2.78
C HIS A 130 7.14 14.36 -4.21
N ALA A 131 7.79 15.05 -5.16
CA ALA A 131 7.92 14.54 -6.52
C ALA A 131 9.32 14.77 -7.09
N LYS A 132 9.78 13.84 -7.94
CA LYS A 132 11.09 13.85 -8.58
C LYS A 132 10.99 14.58 -9.92
N CYS A 133 11.73 15.68 -10.06
CA CYS A 133 11.90 16.42 -11.32
C CYS A 133 13.35 16.24 -11.79
N GLY A 134 13.55 15.50 -12.89
CA GLY A 134 14.87 15.02 -13.28
C GLY A 134 15.46 14.08 -12.22
N GLN A 135 16.57 14.49 -11.60
CA GLN A 135 17.20 13.74 -10.50
C GLN A 135 16.89 14.33 -9.12
N GLN A 136 16.34 15.54 -9.04
CA GLN A 136 16.10 16.26 -7.80
C GLN A 136 14.67 16.03 -7.29
N TRP A 137 14.53 15.84 -5.99
CA TRP A 137 13.22 15.80 -5.33
C TRP A 137 12.81 17.19 -4.86
N TYR A 138 11.52 17.47 -4.99
CA TYR A 138 10.89 18.69 -4.50
C TYR A 138 9.71 18.36 -3.59
N SER A 139 9.53 19.16 -2.56
CA SER A 139 8.33 19.22 -1.76
C SER A 139 7.39 20.30 -2.30
N PHE A 140 6.13 19.93 -2.48
CA PHE A 140 5.04 20.77 -2.94
C PHE A 140 4.04 20.88 -1.80
N ASN A 141 4.01 22.07 -1.19
CA ASN A 141 3.12 22.41 -0.10
C ASN A 141 2.29 23.62 -0.55
N ASP A 142 1.15 23.34 -1.18
CA ASP A 142 0.28 24.34 -1.81
C ASP A 142 1.04 25.23 -2.81
N SER A 143 1.18 26.52 -2.51
CA SER A 143 1.90 27.50 -3.33
C SER A 143 3.42 27.49 -3.12
N VAL A 144 3.93 26.72 -2.15
CA VAL A 144 5.34 26.68 -1.78
C VAL A 144 5.99 25.42 -2.34
N VAL A 145 7.04 25.62 -3.14
CA VAL A 145 7.86 24.54 -3.69
C VAL A 145 9.28 24.69 -3.16
N SER A 146 9.84 23.62 -2.60
CA SER A 146 11.20 23.62 -2.06
C SER A 146 11.94 22.32 -2.38
N PRO A 147 13.26 22.33 -2.55
CA PRO A 147 14.03 21.10 -2.74
C PRO A 147 14.00 20.25 -1.46
N VAL A 148 13.97 18.92 -1.61
CA VAL A 148 14.04 17.96 -0.50
C VAL A 148 15.08 16.87 -0.81
N SER A 149 15.79 16.39 0.21
CA SER A 149 16.73 15.28 0.03
C SER A 149 15.99 13.97 -0.20
N SER A 150 16.59 13.05 -0.95
CA SER A 150 16.04 11.71 -1.18
C SER A 150 15.77 10.94 0.13
N SER A 151 16.60 11.16 1.16
CA SER A 151 16.45 10.56 2.49
C SER A 151 15.20 11.03 3.26
N MET A 152 14.62 12.19 2.89
CA MET A 152 13.42 12.74 3.52
C MET A 152 12.14 12.50 2.72
N VAL A 153 12.25 11.89 1.53
CA VAL A 153 11.08 11.64 0.65
C VAL A 153 10.05 10.73 1.33
N ILE A 154 10.52 9.68 2.01
CA ILE A 154 9.67 8.73 2.73
C ILE A 154 9.60 9.13 4.20
N SER A 155 8.39 9.34 4.69
CA SER A 155 8.10 9.69 6.09
C SER A 155 6.86 8.94 6.59
N ARG A 156 6.50 9.15 7.87
CA ARG A 156 5.26 8.61 8.47
C ARG A 156 4.01 9.14 7.77
N GLU A 157 4.11 10.27 7.09
CA GLU A 157 2.98 10.90 6.39
C GLU A 157 2.75 10.32 4.98
N ALA A 158 3.67 9.53 4.44
CA ALA A 158 3.52 8.90 3.13
C ALA A 158 2.21 8.10 3.07
N TYR A 159 1.33 8.41 2.13
CA TYR A 159 -0.02 7.88 2.05
C TYR A 159 -0.30 7.17 0.72
N VAL A 160 0.05 7.81 -0.39
CA VAL A 160 -0.01 7.21 -1.72
C VAL A 160 1.36 7.31 -2.39
N LEU A 161 1.88 6.18 -2.87
CA LEU A 161 3.18 6.06 -3.51
C LEU A 161 2.98 5.87 -5.01
N PHE A 162 3.72 6.61 -5.81
CA PHE A 162 3.68 6.54 -7.27
C PHE A 162 5.00 6.01 -7.81
N TYR A 163 4.92 4.83 -8.41
CA TYR A 163 6.04 4.07 -8.91
C TYR A 163 5.96 3.95 -10.43
N ARG A 164 7.08 4.20 -11.12
CA ARG A 164 7.20 4.01 -12.56
C ARG A 164 7.99 2.75 -12.84
N ARG A 165 7.49 1.90 -13.72
CA ARG A 165 8.16 0.67 -14.13
C ARG A 165 9.45 1.01 -14.86
N ARG A 166 10.55 0.34 -14.52
CA ARG A 166 11.79 0.43 -15.31
C ARG A 166 11.53 -0.16 -16.69
N THR A 167 11.84 0.60 -17.74
CA THR A 167 11.99 0.06 -19.09
C THR A 167 13.36 -0.60 -19.18
N ARG A 168 13.48 -1.60 -20.05
CA ARG A 168 14.79 -2.12 -20.44
C ARG A 168 15.60 -1.05 -21.18
#